data_AF-A0A7K2XS08-F1
#
_entry.id   AF-A0A7K2XS08-F1
#
_cell.length_a   1.000
_cell.length_b   1.000
_cell.length_c   1.000
_cell.angle_alpha   90.00
_cell.angle_beta   90.00
_cell.angle_gamma   90.00
#
_symmetry.space_group_name_H-M   'P 1'
#
loop_
_entity.id
_entity.type
_entity.pdbx_description
1 polymer ?
#
loop_
_entity_poly.entity_id
_entity_poly.type
_entity_poly.pdbx_seq_one_letter_code
_entity_poly.pdbx_strand_id
1 'polypeptide(L)'
;MINLPTAALDSLSGLAFGDAFGDRWFGILRREGPAALEARLLPPEPLWRWSDDTAQALVLVRELAEGGGTVDQDRLALRLAEAYADDTHRGYGASMHDVLRRIGAGEPWRDVVTEQFGGQGSWGNGAAMRVAPLGAWLAADLDAVAEQAAGQSALSHHHPEAVSGAVAVAVAAALATRSRGGAAPARPDFLRAVAERLPVGDVRSGVRIAARMPEHTSVRHAAEVLGSGYRMSGPDTVPYALWCAAGHLDDLHEGLWFTVAGRGDINTTCAIVGGVIAARTGVTALPPAWHAAREPLPPTMSA
;
A
#
# COMPACT_ATOMS: atom_id res chain seq x y z
N MET A 1 1.34 20.17 16.68
CA MET A 1 0.48 19.31 15.84
C MET A 1 0.91 19.52 14.41
N ILE A 2 1.22 18.45 13.70
CA ILE A 2 1.58 18.55 12.28
C ILE A 2 0.27 18.54 11.49
N ASN A 3 0.04 19.54 10.64
CA ASN A 3 -1.23 19.68 9.91
C ASN A 3 -1.21 18.79 8.66
N LEU A 4 -1.78 17.59 8.78
CA LEU A 4 -1.89 16.62 7.69
C LEU A 4 -3.12 16.95 6.83
N PRO A 5 -3.04 16.94 5.49
CA PRO A 5 -4.24 16.99 4.65
C PRO A 5 -5.19 15.85 5.03
N THR A 6 -6.49 16.14 5.16
CA THR A 6 -7.50 15.14 5.58
C THR A 6 -7.45 13.87 4.73
N ALA A 7 -7.30 14.00 3.40
CA ALA A 7 -7.20 12.84 2.51
C ALA A 7 -5.96 11.97 2.76
N ALA A 8 -4.83 12.57 3.14
CA ALA A 8 -3.61 11.82 3.47
C ALA A 8 -3.77 11.05 4.77
N LEU A 9 -4.41 11.66 5.78
CA LEU A 9 -4.71 11.00 7.05
C LEU A 9 -5.74 9.87 6.88
N ASP A 10 -6.77 10.11 6.10
CA ASP A 10 -7.77 9.10 5.74
C ASP A 10 -7.12 7.93 4.98
N SER A 11 -6.24 8.22 4.01
CA SER A 11 -5.47 7.22 3.28
C SER A 11 -4.59 6.39 4.21
N LEU A 12 -3.83 7.03 5.11
CA LEU A 12 -3.02 6.32 6.11
C LEU A 12 -3.88 5.44 7.02
N SER A 13 -5.03 5.95 7.47
CA SER A 13 -5.95 5.18 8.32
C SER A 13 -6.52 3.98 7.57
N GLY A 14 -6.95 4.15 6.32
CA GLY A 14 -7.45 3.07 5.48
C GLY A 14 -6.40 2.00 5.19
N LEU A 15 -5.16 2.43 4.92
CA LEU A 15 -4.01 1.53 4.78
C LEU A 15 -3.85 0.69 6.06
N ALA A 16 -3.87 1.33 7.23
CA ALA A 16 -3.74 0.63 8.51
C ALA A 16 -4.91 -0.31 8.83
N PHE A 17 -6.13 0.02 8.40
CA PHE A 17 -7.26 -0.91 8.48
C PHE A 17 -7.05 -2.11 7.56
N GLY A 18 -6.62 -1.87 6.32
CA GLY A 18 -6.38 -2.91 5.33
C GLY A 18 -5.28 -3.87 5.75
N ASP A 19 -4.13 -3.34 6.16
CA ASP A 19 -3.00 -4.07 6.73
C ASP A 19 -3.47 -4.97 7.89
N ALA A 20 -3.99 -4.36 8.97
CA ALA A 20 -4.33 -5.07 10.18
C ALA A 20 -5.41 -6.14 9.96
N PHE A 21 -6.42 -5.84 9.12
CA PHE A 21 -7.45 -6.80 8.74
C PHE A 21 -6.88 -7.94 7.91
N GLY A 22 -6.09 -7.62 6.87
CA GLY A 22 -5.50 -8.59 5.95
C GLY A 22 -4.53 -9.56 6.66
N ASP A 23 -3.71 -9.06 7.59
CA ASP A 23 -2.74 -9.86 8.33
C ASP A 23 -3.39 -11.00 9.14
N ARG A 24 -4.62 -10.80 9.64
CA ARG A 24 -5.36 -11.86 10.36
C ARG A 24 -5.60 -13.10 9.49
N TRP A 25 -5.81 -12.91 8.19
CA TRP A 25 -6.25 -13.98 7.29
C TRP A 25 -5.16 -15.00 6.95
N PHE A 26 -3.87 -14.67 7.10
CA PHE A 26 -2.80 -15.67 6.95
C PHE A 26 -2.95 -16.80 7.96
N GLY A 27 -3.23 -16.45 9.23
CA GLY A 27 -3.41 -17.41 10.31
C GLY A 27 -4.70 -18.22 10.16
N ILE A 28 -5.81 -17.53 9.87
CA ILE A 28 -7.14 -18.13 9.74
C ILE A 28 -7.17 -19.11 8.57
N LEU A 29 -6.76 -18.68 7.36
CA LEU A 29 -6.80 -19.55 6.18
C LEU A 29 -5.92 -20.79 6.35
N ARG A 30 -4.75 -20.66 7.00
CA ARG A 30 -3.83 -21.78 7.25
C ARG A 30 -4.40 -22.81 8.22
N ARG A 31 -5.17 -22.39 9.23
CA ARG A 31 -5.66 -23.26 10.31
C ARG A 31 -7.07 -23.79 10.07
N GLU A 32 -7.94 -22.93 9.54
CA GLU A 32 -9.40 -23.14 9.50
C GLU A 32 -9.91 -23.28 8.06
N GLY A 33 -9.09 -22.97 7.06
CA GLY A 33 -9.49 -23.00 5.65
C GLY A 33 -10.36 -21.82 5.24
N PRO A 34 -11.05 -21.89 4.10
CA PRO A 34 -11.71 -20.73 3.49
C PRO A 34 -13.12 -20.45 4.00
N ALA A 35 -13.73 -21.35 4.77
CA ALA A 35 -15.14 -21.25 5.15
C ALA A 35 -15.46 -19.95 5.90
N ALA A 36 -14.58 -19.51 6.82
CA ALA A 36 -14.75 -18.25 7.53
C ALA A 36 -14.72 -17.04 6.60
N LEU A 37 -13.86 -17.07 5.56
CA LEU A 37 -13.78 -16.01 4.55
C LEU A 37 -15.02 -16.00 3.65
N GLU A 38 -15.48 -17.17 3.21
CA GLU A 38 -16.68 -17.33 2.38
C GLU A 38 -17.94 -16.86 3.11
N ALA A 39 -18.03 -17.13 4.42
CA ALA A 39 -19.10 -16.66 5.30
C ALA A 39 -18.89 -15.21 5.79
N ARG A 40 -17.79 -14.54 5.42
CA ARG A 40 -17.40 -13.19 5.87
C ARG A 40 -17.46 -13.03 7.39
N LEU A 41 -16.99 -14.05 8.12
CA LEU A 41 -16.86 -14.00 9.56
C LEU A 41 -15.67 -13.11 9.92
N LEU A 42 -15.87 -12.15 10.82
CA LEU A 42 -14.79 -11.29 11.28
C LEU A 42 -13.69 -12.10 11.95
N PRO A 43 -12.42 -11.73 11.77
CA PRO A 43 -11.32 -12.30 12.53
C PRO A 43 -11.61 -12.28 14.04
N PRO A 44 -11.50 -13.43 14.73
CA PRO A 44 -11.93 -13.55 16.12
C PRO A 44 -10.97 -12.85 17.10
N GLU A 45 -9.75 -12.50 16.67
CA GLU A 45 -8.80 -11.80 17.52
C GLU A 45 -9.34 -10.42 17.96
N PRO A 46 -9.26 -10.09 19.26
CA PRO A 46 -9.76 -8.82 19.78
C PRO A 46 -8.90 -7.62 19.38
N LEU A 47 -7.65 -7.87 18.97
CA LEU A 47 -6.72 -6.86 18.50
C LEU A 47 -6.07 -7.31 17.18
N TRP A 48 -6.30 -6.54 16.14
CA TRP A 48 -5.70 -6.68 14.82
C TRP A 48 -4.48 -5.76 14.77
N ARG A 49 -3.31 -6.36 14.93
CA ARG A 49 -2.03 -5.65 14.83
C ARG A 49 -1.75 -5.35 13.36
N TRP A 50 -1.26 -4.15 13.10
CA TRP A 50 -0.72 -3.77 11.79
C TRP A 50 0.75 -4.21 11.68
N SER A 51 1.21 -4.46 10.45
CA SER A 51 2.54 -4.95 10.09
C SER A 51 3.48 -3.83 9.64
N ASP A 52 4.56 -4.19 8.94
CA ASP A 52 5.56 -3.29 8.41
C ASP A 52 5.00 -2.35 7.34
N ASP A 53 3.89 -2.70 6.69
CA ASP A 53 3.14 -1.84 5.77
C ASP A 53 2.75 -0.52 6.44
N THR A 54 2.02 -0.60 7.55
CA THR A 54 1.64 0.57 8.33
C THR A 54 2.85 1.20 9.00
N ALA A 55 3.78 0.40 9.55
CA ALA A 55 4.96 0.94 10.22
C ALA A 55 5.76 1.88 9.30
N GLN A 56 6.01 1.46 8.05
CA GLN A 56 6.74 2.25 7.07
C GLN A 56 5.88 3.40 6.50
N ALA A 57 4.56 3.23 6.39
CA ALA A 57 3.65 4.31 5.98
C ALA A 57 3.62 5.46 7.01
N LEU A 58 3.66 5.14 8.30
CA LEU A 58 3.74 6.13 9.39
C LEU A 58 5.00 6.98 9.28
N VAL A 59 6.14 6.33 9.02
CA VAL A 59 7.42 7.02 8.79
C VAL A 59 7.36 7.95 7.57
N LEU A 60 6.81 7.47 6.44
CA LEU A 60 6.68 8.28 5.23
C LEU A 60 5.80 9.51 5.43
N VAL A 61 4.65 9.34 6.10
CA VAL A 61 3.74 10.47 6.37
C VAL A 61 4.40 11.46 7.32
N ARG A 62 5.10 11.00 8.37
CA ARG A 62 5.84 11.89 9.26
C ARG A 62 6.89 12.69 8.49
N GLU A 63 7.61 12.06 7.58
CA GLU A 63 8.60 12.70 6.73
C GLU A 63 7.99 13.79 5.84
N LEU A 64 6.90 13.48 5.13
CA LEU A 64 6.16 14.46 4.33
C LEU A 64 5.70 15.64 5.18
N ALA A 65 5.20 15.35 6.37
CA ALA A 65 4.58 16.35 7.22
C ALA A 65 5.62 17.32 7.82
N GLU A 66 6.80 16.83 8.16
CA GLU A 66 7.93 17.66 8.60
C GLU A 66 8.65 18.36 7.43
N GLY A 67 8.65 17.75 6.24
CA GLY A 67 9.21 18.29 5.01
C GLY A 67 8.29 19.23 4.22
N GLY A 68 7.10 19.56 4.74
CA GLY A 68 6.16 20.46 4.07
C GLY A 68 5.58 19.91 2.77
N GLY A 69 5.46 18.59 2.66
CA GLY A 69 5.03 17.88 1.45
C GLY A 69 6.18 17.38 0.58
N THR A 70 7.43 17.55 0.99
CA THR A 70 8.61 17.06 0.26
C THR A 70 9.32 15.99 1.08
N VAL A 71 9.61 14.84 0.45
CA VAL A 71 10.42 13.78 1.04
C VAL A 71 11.91 14.09 0.91
N ASP A 72 12.61 14.17 2.03
CA ASP A 72 14.07 14.07 2.05
C ASP A 72 14.47 12.59 2.09
N GLN A 73 15.09 12.09 1.02
CA GLN A 73 15.41 10.66 0.89
C GLN A 73 16.43 10.18 1.93
N ASP A 74 17.41 11.00 2.27
CA ASP A 74 18.47 10.62 3.21
C ASP A 74 17.88 10.53 4.63
N ARG A 75 17.05 11.50 5.01
CA ARG A 75 16.32 11.48 6.28
C ARG A 75 15.30 10.35 6.35
N LEU A 76 14.56 10.10 5.26
CA LEU A 76 13.60 9.00 5.19
C LEU A 76 14.26 7.63 5.37
N ALA A 77 15.39 7.40 4.70
CA ALA A 77 16.13 6.14 4.82
C ALA A 77 16.57 5.86 6.27
N LEU A 78 17.10 6.89 6.95
CA LEU A 78 17.48 6.79 8.36
C LEU A 78 16.27 6.52 9.26
N ARG A 79 15.15 7.22 9.05
CA ARG A 79 13.93 7.04 9.85
C ARG A 79 13.30 5.66 9.71
N LEU A 80 13.38 5.07 8.52
CA LEU A 80 12.92 3.69 8.31
C LEU A 80 13.81 2.70 9.09
N ALA A 81 15.12 2.94 9.12
CA ALA A 81 16.05 2.13 9.91
C ALA A 81 15.82 2.29 11.42
N GLU A 82 15.56 3.52 11.91
CA GLU A 82 15.20 3.81 13.29
C GLU A 82 13.89 3.11 13.69
N ALA A 83 12.82 3.27 12.90
CA ALA A 83 11.53 2.63 13.17
C ALA A 83 11.62 1.09 13.14
N TYR A 84 12.48 0.54 12.28
CA TYR A 84 12.77 -0.89 12.28
C TYR A 84 13.52 -1.33 13.54
N ALA A 85 14.48 -0.55 14.03
CA ALA A 85 15.21 -0.84 15.25
C ALA A 85 14.31 -0.79 16.49
N ASP A 86 13.30 0.09 16.50
CA ASP A 86 12.31 0.20 17.58
C ASP A 86 11.42 -1.05 17.68
N ASP A 87 11.06 -1.67 16.55
CA ASP A 87 10.28 -2.91 16.52
C ASP A 87 10.59 -3.77 15.28
N THR A 88 11.53 -4.69 15.45
CA THR A 88 11.93 -5.62 14.37
C THR A 88 10.88 -6.70 14.06
N HIS A 89 9.81 -6.80 14.85
CA HIS A 89 8.83 -7.91 14.78
C HIS A 89 7.52 -7.51 14.08
N ARG A 90 7.55 -6.44 13.26
CA ARG A 90 6.41 -5.99 12.47
C ARG A 90 6.16 -6.77 11.17
N GLY A 91 6.93 -7.81 10.88
CA GLY A 91 6.69 -8.67 9.71
C GLY A 91 7.53 -8.34 8.47
N TYR A 92 8.58 -7.52 8.63
CA TYR A 92 9.51 -7.17 7.55
C TYR A 92 10.01 -8.39 6.75
N GLY A 93 10.10 -8.22 5.44
CA GLY A 93 10.71 -9.21 4.56
C GLY A 93 12.20 -9.45 4.87
N ALA A 94 12.70 -10.65 4.58
CA ALA A 94 14.08 -11.06 4.88
C ALA A 94 15.14 -10.10 4.34
N SER A 95 14.97 -9.56 3.13
CA SER A 95 15.89 -8.58 2.55
C SER A 95 15.81 -7.21 3.23
N MET A 96 14.63 -6.80 3.71
CA MET A 96 14.45 -5.53 4.41
C MET A 96 15.11 -5.54 5.79
N HIS A 97 15.12 -6.68 6.49
CA HIS A 97 15.90 -6.85 7.71
C HIS A 97 17.38 -6.51 7.51
N ASP A 98 17.99 -6.94 6.40
CA ASP A 98 19.38 -6.63 6.10
C ASP A 98 19.58 -5.15 5.75
N VAL A 99 18.76 -4.62 4.84
CA VAL A 99 18.85 -3.22 4.38
C VAL A 99 18.75 -2.24 5.54
N LEU A 100 17.70 -2.35 6.34
CA LEU A 100 17.43 -1.39 7.41
C LEU A 100 18.48 -1.47 8.52
N ARG A 101 19.03 -2.66 8.77
CA ARG A 101 20.09 -2.85 9.77
C ARG A 101 21.44 -2.30 9.29
N ARG A 102 21.78 -2.41 8.00
CA ARG A 102 22.98 -1.81 7.39
C ARG A 102 22.90 -0.29 7.37
N ILE A 103 21.76 0.27 6.95
CA ILE A 103 21.50 1.72 7.00
C ILE A 103 21.59 2.22 8.45
N GLY A 104 20.96 1.51 9.40
CA GLY A 104 21.02 1.84 10.83
C GLY A 104 22.43 1.74 11.43
N ALA A 105 23.32 0.95 10.83
CA ALA A 105 24.73 0.88 11.19
C ALA A 105 25.58 2.02 10.59
N GLY A 106 24.98 2.92 9.80
CA GLY A 106 25.62 4.08 9.20
C GLY A 106 26.16 3.86 7.78
N GLU A 107 25.85 2.72 7.15
CA GLU A 107 26.20 2.50 5.74
C GLU A 107 25.36 3.43 4.83
N PRO A 108 25.96 4.03 3.77
CA PRO A 108 25.21 4.85 2.83
C PRO A 108 24.10 4.04 2.14
N TRP A 109 22.84 4.47 2.30
CA TRP A 109 21.69 3.69 1.80
C TRP A 109 21.77 3.43 0.29
N ARG A 110 22.34 4.36 -0.49
CA ARG A 110 22.50 4.23 -1.95
C ARG A 110 23.35 3.01 -2.31
N ASP A 111 24.39 2.74 -1.54
CA ASP A 111 25.28 1.60 -1.75
C ASP A 111 24.57 0.31 -1.33
N VAL A 112 23.94 0.31 -0.15
CA VAL A 112 23.19 -0.83 0.39
C VAL A 112 22.12 -1.33 -0.59
N VAL A 113 21.32 -0.43 -1.17
CA VAL A 113 20.20 -0.82 -2.05
C VAL A 113 20.63 -1.20 -3.45
N THR A 114 21.70 -0.60 -3.97
CA THR A 114 22.21 -0.91 -5.32
C THR A 114 22.97 -2.22 -5.33
N GLU A 115 23.61 -2.64 -4.24
CA GLU A 115 24.26 -3.95 -4.13
C GLU A 115 23.26 -5.12 -4.09
N GLN A 116 22.00 -4.87 -3.74
CA GLN A 116 21.01 -5.93 -3.60
C GLN A 116 20.80 -6.72 -4.89
N PHE A 117 20.60 -8.03 -4.73
CA PHE A 117 20.30 -8.95 -5.83
C PHE A 117 21.31 -8.86 -6.99
N GLY A 118 22.60 -8.70 -6.65
CA GLY A 118 23.68 -8.63 -7.64
C GLY A 118 23.63 -7.37 -8.51
N GLY A 119 23.21 -6.24 -7.96
CA GLY A 119 23.14 -4.97 -8.70
C GLY A 119 21.74 -4.60 -9.23
N GLN A 120 20.77 -5.51 -9.15
CA GLN A 120 19.45 -5.31 -9.75
C GLN A 120 18.49 -4.53 -8.84
N GLY A 121 18.73 -4.54 -7.53
CA GLY A 121 17.82 -3.99 -6.53
C GLY A 121 16.60 -4.86 -6.27
N SER A 122 15.92 -4.65 -5.14
CA SER A 122 14.67 -5.35 -4.83
C SER A 122 13.55 -4.92 -5.77
N TRP A 123 12.90 -5.88 -6.43
CA TRP A 123 11.64 -5.72 -7.17
C TRP A 123 10.38 -5.93 -6.32
N GLY A 124 10.55 -6.04 -5.00
CA GLY A 124 9.50 -6.30 -4.04
C GLY A 124 8.39 -5.24 -4.00
N ASN A 125 7.26 -5.59 -3.41
CA ASN A 125 6.10 -4.70 -3.24
C ASN A 125 6.21 -3.75 -2.03
N GLY A 126 7.26 -3.84 -1.20
CA GLY A 126 7.39 -3.09 0.05
C GLY A 126 7.46 -1.57 -0.10
N ALA A 127 7.87 -1.05 -1.27
CA ALA A 127 7.75 0.38 -1.55
C ALA A 127 6.33 0.81 -1.93
N ALA A 128 5.55 -0.09 -2.53
CA ALA A 128 4.17 0.18 -2.95
C ALA A 128 3.19 0.09 -1.78
N MET A 129 3.45 -0.77 -0.80
CA MET A 129 2.55 -0.96 0.35
C MET A 129 2.39 0.28 1.23
N ARG A 130 3.41 1.15 1.29
CA ARG A 130 3.45 2.32 2.20
C ARG A 130 3.05 3.66 1.56
N VAL A 131 2.89 3.72 0.25
CA VAL A 131 2.97 5.00 -0.51
C VAL A 131 1.62 5.68 -0.79
N ALA A 132 0.49 5.01 -0.59
CA ALA A 132 -0.83 5.61 -0.85
C ALA A 132 -1.05 6.98 -0.15
N PRO A 133 -0.65 7.19 1.12
CA PRO A 133 -0.79 8.49 1.77
C PRO A 133 0.00 9.64 1.11
N LEU A 134 1.16 9.35 0.49
CA LEU A 134 1.93 10.33 -0.27
C LEU A 134 1.15 10.81 -1.51
N GLY A 135 0.52 9.87 -2.22
CA GLY A 135 -0.35 10.17 -3.35
C GLY A 135 -1.53 11.05 -2.95
N ALA A 136 -2.18 10.73 -1.83
CA ALA A 136 -3.29 11.50 -1.29
C ALA A 136 -2.87 12.91 -0.82
N TRP A 137 -1.66 13.05 -0.27
CA TRP A 137 -1.09 14.34 0.14
C TRP A 137 -0.84 15.26 -1.05
N LEU A 138 -0.19 14.73 -2.09
CA LEU A 138 0.28 15.49 -3.24
C LEU A 138 -0.74 15.50 -4.38
N ALA A 139 -2.00 15.16 -4.10
CA ALA A 139 -3.03 14.98 -5.12
C ALA A 139 -3.23 16.20 -6.03
N ALA A 140 -2.82 17.41 -5.64
CA ALA A 140 -2.87 18.59 -6.51
C ALA A 140 -1.98 18.48 -7.76
N ASP A 141 -0.89 17.70 -7.71
CA ASP A 141 0.11 17.59 -8.78
C ASP A 141 0.54 16.13 -9.00
N LEU A 142 0.11 15.52 -10.12
CA LEU A 142 0.44 14.12 -10.42
C LEU A 142 1.89 13.92 -10.87
N ASP A 143 2.58 14.96 -11.34
CA ASP A 143 3.99 14.88 -11.67
C ASP A 143 4.80 14.81 -10.38
N ALA A 144 4.49 15.68 -9.40
CA ALA A 144 5.09 15.62 -8.06
C ALA A 144 4.79 14.30 -7.33
N VAL A 145 3.58 13.76 -7.46
CA VAL A 145 3.23 12.43 -6.93
C VAL A 145 4.15 11.35 -7.50
N ALA A 146 4.31 11.31 -8.82
CA ALA A 146 5.13 10.30 -9.49
C ALA A 146 6.61 10.43 -9.12
N GLU A 147 7.14 11.66 -9.10
CA GLU A 147 8.52 11.93 -8.75
C GLU A 147 8.85 11.51 -7.31
N GLN A 148 8.05 11.95 -6.34
CA GLN A 148 8.30 11.61 -4.94
C GLN A 148 7.99 10.14 -4.62
N ALA A 149 7.01 9.52 -5.28
CA ALA A 149 6.75 8.08 -5.14
C ALA A 149 7.92 7.24 -5.69
N ALA A 150 8.55 7.67 -6.78
CA ALA A 150 9.76 7.03 -7.30
C ALA A 150 10.95 7.25 -6.35
N GLY A 151 11.13 8.48 -5.86
CA GLY A 151 12.18 8.82 -4.90
C GLY A 151 12.12 8.01 -3.61
N GLN A 152 10.92 7.89 -3.01
CA GLN A 152 10.76 7.08 -1.80
C GLN A 152 10.87 5.57 -2.06
N SER A 153 10.68 5.09 -3.29
CA SER A 153 10.88 3.67 -3.59
C SER A 153 12.37 3.33 -3.59
N ALA A 154 13.18 4.16 -4.26
CA ALA A 154 14.59 3.90 -4.54
C ALA A 154 15.44 3.64 -3.27
N LEU A 155 15.05 4.17 -2.12
CA LEU A 155 15.75 3.99 -0.83
C LEU A 155 15.65 2.58 -0.21
N SER A 156 14.86 1.68 -0.81
CA SER A 156 14.73 0.28 -0.36
C SER A 156 14.51 -0.69 -1.52
N HIS A 157 13.89 -0.21 -2.58
CA HIS A 157 13.50 -0.97 -3.76
C HIS A 157 13.88 -0.17 -5.01
N HIS A 158 15.11 -0.37 -5.47
CA HIS A 158 15.68 0.37 -6.61
C HIS A 158 15.24 -0.19 -7.97
N HIS A 159 14.74 -1.43 -8.03
CA HIS A 159 14.37 -2.06 -9.30
C HIS A 159 13.24 -1.28 -10.01
N PRO A 160 13.31 -1.06 -11.34
CA PRO A 160 12.32 -0.26 -12.08
C PRO A 160 10.86 -0.69 -11.90
N GLU A 161 10.61 -2.00 -11.77
CA GLU A 161 9.26 -2.53 -11.53
C GLU A 161 8.73 -2.22 -10.11
N ALA A 162 9.58 -2.19 -9.09
CA ALA A 162 9.15 -1.79 -7.75
C ALA A 162 8.84 -0.28 -7.70
N VAL A 163 9.69 0.52 -8.34
CA VAL A 163 9.47 1.96 -8.54
C VAL A 163 8.14 2.20 -9.26
N SER A 164 7.90 1.49 -10.37
CA SER A 164 6.65 1.59 -11.12
C SER A 164 5.43 1.19 -10.28
N GLY A 165 5.58 0.15 -9.44
CA GLY A 165 4.55 -0.26 -8.49
C GLY A 165 4.19 0.85 -7.48
N ALA A 166 5.20 1.48 -6.89
CA ALA A 166 5.00 2.58 -5.95
C ALA A 166 4.35 3.80 -6.62
N VAL A 167 4.81 4.17 -7.81
CA VAL A 167 4.21 5.26 -8.60
C VAL A 167 2.74 4.95 -8.92
N ALA A 168 2.42 3.72 -9.33
CA ALA A 168 1.06 3.33 -9.66
C ALA A 168 0.10 3.48 -8.46
N VAL A 169 0.51 3.02 -7.28
CA VAL A 169 -0.28 3.14 -6.04
C VAL A 169 -0.46 4.60 -5.63
N ALA A 170 0.61 5.39 -5.67
CA ALA A 170 0.55 6.81 -5.32
C ALA A 170 -0.36 7.59 -6.28
N VAL A 171 -0.25 7.37 -7.59
CA VAL A 171 -1.12 7.98 -8.60
C VAL A 171 -2.57 7.55 -8.40
N ALA A 172 -2.83 6.27 -8.09
CA ALA A 172 -4.18 5.80 -7.79
C ALA A 172 -4.78 6.52 -6.57
N ALA A 173 -4.04 6.66 -5.47
CA ALA A 173 -4.49 7.38 -4.28
C ALA A 173 -4.73 8.87 -4.55
N ALA A 174 -3.90 9.50 -5.39
CA ALA A 174 -4.08 10.89 -5.82
C ALA A 174 -5.37 11.05 -6.66
N LEU A 175 -5.62 10.16 -7.61
CA LEU A 175 -6.85 10.17 -8.42
C LEU A 175 -8.10 9.90 -7.57
N ALA A 176 -8.03 8.97 -6.62
CA ALA A 176 -9.09 8.71 -5.65
C ALA A 176 -9.39 9.98 -4.83
N THR A 177 -8.35 10.66 -4.34
CA THR A 177 -8.46 11.95 -3.64
C THR A 177 -9.13 13.03 -4.50
N ARG A 178 -8.71 13.17 -5.76
CA ARG A 178 -9.29 14.16 -6.71
C ARG A 178 -10.77 13.94 -6.99
N SER A 179 -11.25 12.71 -6.87
CA SER A 179 -12.66 12.39 -7.10
C SER A 179 -13.55 12.65 -5.88
N ARG A 180 -12.99 12.95 -4.69
CA ARG A 180 -13.74 13.21 -3.44
C ARG A 180 -14.93 14.15 -3.67
N GLY A 181 -16.08 13.79 -3.11
CA GLY A 181 -17.32 14.57 -3.21
C GLY A 181 -18.04 14.51 -4.57
N GLY A 182 -17.41 13.94 -5.60
CA GLY A 182 -18.04 13.64 -6.89
C GLY A 182 -18.41 12.16 -7.05
N ALA A 183 -18.86 11.77 -8.23
CA ALA A 183 -19.05 10.37 -8.61
C ALA A 183 -17.71 9.65 -8.74
N ALA A 184 -17.63 8.39 -8.31
CA ALA A 184 -16.44 7.59 -8.54
C ALA A 184 -16.19 7.37 -10.04
N PRO A 185 -14.94 7.45 -10.51
CA PRO A 185 -14.61 7.09 -11.88
C PRO A 185 -14.85 5.61 -12.11
N ALA A 186 -15.28 5.25 -13.31
CA ALA A 186 -15.45 3.84 -13.69
C ALA A 186 -14.10 3.10 -13.62
N ARG A 187 -14.12 1.84 -13.17
CA ARG A 187 -12.93 0.98 -13.01
C ARG A 187 -11.97 1.04 -14.23
N PRO A 188 -12.44 0.88 -15.48
CA PRO A 188 -11.55 0.92 -16.65
C PRO A 188 -10.83 2.25 -16.84
N ASP A 189 -11.52 3.36 -16.61
CA ASP A 189 -11.00 4.71 -16.84
C ASP A 189 -10.01 5.11 -15.76
N PHE A 190 -10.31 4.78 -14.50
CA PHE A 190 -9.40 4.97 -13.38
C PHE A 190 -8.07 4.22 -13.60
N LEU A 191 -8.13 2.93 -13.94
CA LEU A 191 -6.93 2.12 -14.15
C LEU A 191 -6.15 2.56 -15.41
N ARG A 192 -6.83 3.01 -16.47
CA ARG A 192 -6.16 3.56 -17.66
C ARG A 192 -5.39 4.83 -17.31
N ALA A 193 -6.00 5.74 -16.56
CA ALA A 193 -5.36 6.96 -16.10
C ALA A 193 -4.12 6.67 -15.23
N VAL A 194 -4.16 5.64 -14.37
CA VAL A 194 -2.96 5.19 -13.65
C VAL A 194 -1.88 4.67 -14.61
N ALA A 195 -2.25 3.77 -15.54
CA ALA A 195 -1.30 3.16 -16.47
C ALA A 195 -0.63 4.14 -17.45
N GLU A 196 -1.28 5.27 -17.76
CA GLU A 196 -0.74 6.34 -18.60
C GLU A 196 0.41 7.10 -17.92
N ARG A 197 0.52 7.01 -16.60
CA ARG A 197 1.55 7.67 -15.79
C ARG A 197 2.77 6.79 -15.52
N LEU A 198 2.77 5.57 -16.05
CA LEU A 198 3.82 4.59 -15.82
C LEU A 198 4.72 4.43 -17.05
N PRO A 199 6.02 4.16 -16.86
CA PRO A 199 6.88 3.73 -17.95
C PRO A 199 6.44 2.36 -18.50
N VAL A 200 6.95 1.97 -19.67
CA VAL A 200 6.76 0.61 -20.19
C VAL A 200 7.41 -0.38 -19.22
N GLY A 201 6.63 -1.37 -18.79
CA GLY A 201 7.04 -2.38 -17.82
C GLY A 201 5.91 -3.35 -17.49
N ASP A 202 6.17 -4.32 -16.63
CA ASP A 202 5.24 -5.37 -16.24
C ASP A 202 4.11 -4.83 -15.37
N VAL A 203 4.40 -3.94 -14.41
CA VAL A 203 3.36 -3.26 -13.61
C VAL A 203 2.38 -2.52 -14.53
N ARG A 204 2.88 -1.73 -15.49
CA ARG A 204 2.01 -1.01 -16.44
C ARG A 204 1.17 -1.96 -17.26
N SER A 205 1.77 -3.06 -17.74
CA SER A 205 1.07 -4.07 -18.54
C SER A 205 -0.04 -4.74 -17.73
N GLY A 206 0.24 -5.10 -16.47
CA GLY A 206 -0.74 -5.64 -15.53
C GLY A 206 -1.90 -4.68 -15.27
N VAL A 207 -1.63 -3.40 -14.98
CA VAL A 207 -2.68 -2.39 -14.77
C VAL A 207 -3.54 -2.21 -16.03
N ARG A 208 -2.95 -2.27 -17.23
CA ARG A 208 -3.71 -2.25 -18.49
C ARG A 208 -4.54 -3.51 -18.71
N ILE A 209 -4.07 -4.68 -18.27
CA ILE A 209 -4.86 -5.92 -18.29
C ILE A 209 -6.04 -5.77 -17.33
N ALA A 210 -5.80 -5.31 -16.11
CA ALA A 210 -6.85 -5.04 -15.12
C ALA A 210 -7.93 -4.07 -15.64
N ALA A 211 -7.53 -3.00 -16.34
CA ALA A 211 -8.45 -2.03 -16.95
C ALA A 211 -9.37 -2.63 -18.03
N ARG A 212 -9.02 -3.78 -18.59
CA ARG A 212 -9.77 -4.47 -19.67
C ARG A 212 -10.52 -5.71 -19.17
N MET A 213 -10.40 -6.05 -17.89
CA MET A 213 -11.14 -7.18 -17.34
C MET A 213 -12.64 -6.91 -17.40
N PRO A 214 -13.45 -7.88 -17.86
CA PRO A 214 -14.91 -7.79 -17.81
C PRO A 214 -15.43 -7.46 -16.40
N GLU A 215 -16.56 -6.76 -16.33
CA GLU A 215 -17.17 -6.36 -15.06
C GLU A 215 -17.44 -7.55 -14.13
N HIS A 216 -17.85 -8.69 -14.69
CA HIS A 216 -18.16 -9.92 -13.97
C HIS A 216 -16.96 -10.85 -13.73
N THR A 217 -15.72 -10.38 -13.94
CA THR A 217 -14.53 -11.17 -13.64
C THR A 217 -14.49 -11.54 -12.16
N SER A 218 -14.37 -12.85 -11.87
CA SER A 218 -14.27 -13.33 -10.49
C SER A 218 -12.94 -12.94 -9.85
N VAL A 219 -12.94 -12.72 -8.54
CA VAL A 219 -11.72 -12.41 -7.76
C VAL A 219 -10.64 -13.45 -7.98
N ARG A 220 -11.01 -14.75 -7.98
CA ARG A 220 -10.08 -15.85 -8.23
C ARG A 220 -9.37 -15.70 -9.57
N HIS A 221 -10.12 -15.41 -10.64
CA HIS A 221 -9.54 -15.24 -11.97
C HIS A 221 -8.66 -13.98 -12.03
N ALA A 222 -9.10 -12.88 -11.42
CA ALA A 222 -8.30 -11.67 -11.36
C ALA A 222 -6.97 -11.89 -10.62
N ALA A 223 -6.99 -12.54 -9.46
CA ALA A 223 -5.80 -12.87 -8.68
C ALA A 223 -4.82 -13.76 -9.46
N GLU A 224 -5.32 -14.73 -10.23
CA GLU A 224 -4.51 -15.64 -11.03
C GLU A 224 -3.85 -14.95 -12.24
N VAL A 225 -4.54 -13.97 -12.85
CA VAL A 225 -4.04 -13.24 -14.03
C VAL A 225 -3.16 -12.05 -13.66
N LEU A 226 -3.52 -11.32 -12.60
CA LEU A 226 -2.86 -10.07 -12.20
C LEU A 226 -1.77 -10.28 -11.15
N GLY A 227 -1.78 -11.42 -10.46
CA GLY A 227 -0.96 -11.70 -9.28
C GLY A 227 -1.55 -11.06 -8.03
N SER A 228 -1.78 -11.84 -6.98
CA SER A 228 -2.23 -11.35 -5.66
C SER A 228 -1.11 -11.27 -4.60
N GLY A 229 0.15 -11.26 -5.03
CA GLY A 229 1.32 -11.01 -4.20
C GLY A 229 2.04 -12.27 -3.72
N TYR A 230 1.68 -13.46 -4.22
CA TYR A 230 2.38 -14.70 -3.89
C TYR A 230 3.89 -14.67 -4.14
N ARG A 231 4.35 -13.83 -5.08
CA ARG A 231 5.77 -13.60 -5.41
C ARG A 231 6.36 -12.38 -4.71
N MET A 232 5.56 -11.68 -3.90
CA MET A 232 5.91 -10.48 -3.14
C MET A 232 6.58 -9.39 -4.00
N SER A 233 6.21 -9.28 -5.28
CA SER A 233 6.79 -8.33 -6.23
C SER A 233 5.78 -7.28 -6.68
N GLY A 234 6.27 -6.12 -7.12
CA GLY A 234 5.41 -5.06 -7.67
C GLY A 234 4.46 -5.57 -8.77
N PRO A 235 4.96 -6.24 -9.83
CA PRO A 235 4.14 -6.78 -10.91
C PRO A 235 3.11 -7.83 -10.46
N ASP A 236 3.43 -8.61 -9.43
CA ASP A 236 2.55 -9.66 -8.89
C ASP A 236 1.61 -9.15 -7.80
N THR A 237 1.61 -7.86 -7.46
CA THR A 237 0.81 -7.32 -6.33
C THR A 237 -0.06 -6.14 -6.77
N VAL A 238 0.57 -5.15 -7.41
CA VAL A 238 -0.03 -3.84 -7.65
C VAL A 238 -1.20 -3.91 -8.64
N PRO A 239 -1.13 -4.64 -9.76
CA PRO A 239 -2.26 -4.73 -10.69
C PRO A 239 -3.54 -5.28 -10.04
N TYR A 240 -3.44 -6.33 -9.23
CA TYR A 240 -4.59 -6.91 -8.53
C TYR A 240 -5.13 -5.96 -7.45
N ALA A 241 -4.25 -5.38 -6.62
CA ALA A 241 -4.67 -4.43 -5.60
C ALA A 241 -5.39 -3.23 -6.21
N LEU A 242 -4.85 -2.64 -7.29
CA LEU A 242 -5.51 -1.53 -7.96
C LEU A 242 -6.83 -1.94 -8.64
N TRP A 243 -6.92 -3.16 -9.19
CA TRP A 243 -8.17 -3.68 -9.73
C TRP A 243 -9.26 -3.78 -8.67
N CYS A 244 -8.92 -4.27 -7.47
CA CYS A 244 -9.83 -4.32 -6.33
C CYS A 244 -10.25 -2.91 -5.91
N ALA A 245 -9.29 -2.01 -5.69
CA ALA A 245 -9.57 -0.63 -5.27
C ALA A 245 -10.48 0.11 -6.27
N ALA A 246 -10.15 0.05 -7.56
CA ALA A 246 -10.90 0.70 -8.63
C ALA A 246 -12.33 0.15 -8.78
N GLY A 247 -12.59 -1.06 -8.29
CA GLY A 247 -13.92 -1.66 -8.23
C GLY A 247 -14.81 -1.19 -7.08
N HIS A 248 -14.21 -0.60 -6.05
CA HIS A 248 -14.86 -0.34 -4.76
C HIS A 248 -14.49 1.04 -4.22
N LEU A 249 -14.24 2.02 -5.09
CA LEU A 249 -13.82 3.37 -4.70
C LEU A 249 -14.79 4.08 -3.75
N ASP A 250 -16.06 3.66 -3.70
CA ASP A 250 -17.08 4.22 -2.81
C ASP A 250 -17.37 3.36 -1.56
N ASP A 251 -16.73 2.19 -1.42
CA ASP A 251 -16.99 1.26 -0.33
C ASP A 251 -15.69 0.60 0.16
N LEU A 252 -15.06 1.21 1.17
CA LEU A 252 -13.85 0.69 1.80
C LEU A 252 -14.07 -0.69 2.43
N HIS A 253 -15.21 -0.90 3.09
CA HIS A 253 -15.49 -2.15 3.78
C HIS A 253 -15.57 -3.29 2.76
N GLU A 254 -16.32 -3.10 1.67
CA GLU A 254 -16.41 -4.14 0.65
C GLU A 254 -15.11 -4.29 -0.14
N GLY A 255 -14.39 -3.20 -0.42
CA GLY A 255 -13.09 -3.26 -1.07
C GLY A 255 -12.11 -4.18 -0.33
N LEU A 256 -12.08 -4.12 1.01
CA LEU A 256 -11.20 -4.96 1.81
C LEU A 256 -11.62 -6.44 1.80
N TRP A 257 -12.92 -6.75 1.95
CA TRP A 257 -13.41 -8.13 1.83
C TRP A 257 -13.16 -8.73 0.45
N PHE A 258 -13.40 -7.95 -0.60
CA PHE A 258 -13.17 -8.35 -1.98
C PHE A 258 -11.69 -8.65 -2.26
N THR A 259 -10.78 -7.88 -1.63
CA THR A 259 -9.33 -8.06 -1.77
C THR A 259 -8.82 -9.31 -1.05
N VAL A 260 -9.27 -9.57 0.18
CA VAL A 260 -8.86 -10.77 0.93
C VAL A 260 -9.22 -12.06 0.18
N ALA A 261 -10.33 -12.06 -0.58
CA ALA A 261 -10.75 -13.22 -1.36
C ALA A 261 -9.73 -13.67 -2.42
N GLY A 262 -8.81 -12.80 -2.87
CA GLY A 262 -7.73 -13.15 -3.79
C GLY A 262 -6.51 -13.81 -3.14
N ARG A 263 -6.45 -13.82 -1.80
CA ARG A 263 -5.36 -14.41 -1.01
C ARG A 263 -4.01 -13.82 -1.42
N GLY A 264 -2.94 -14.62 -1.43
CA GLY A 264 -1.60 -14.16 -1.76
C GLY A 264 -0.95 -13.41 -0.60
N ASP A 265 -0.47 -12.20 -0.87
CA ASP A 265 0.10 -11.28 0.11
C ASP A 265 -1.00 -10.36 0.66
N ILE A 266 -1.75 -10.92 1.61
CA ILE A 266 -3.08 -10.43 1.97
C ILE A 266 -3.02 -9.07 2.66
N ASN A 267 -2.16 -8.91 3.66
CA ASN A 267 -1.96 -7.63 4.35
C ASN A 267 -1.52 -6.55 3.36
N THR A 268 -0.54 -6.82 2.49
CA THR A 268 -0.03 -5.85 1.51
C THR A 268 -1.07 -5.40 0.50
N THR A 269 -1.78 -6.35 -0.11
CA THR A 269 -2.83 -6.00 -1.08
C THR A 269 -3.97 -5.23 -0.40
N CYS A 270 -4.36 -5.61 0.81
CA CYS A 270 -5.36 -4.87 1.58
C CYS A 270 -4.88 -3.50 2.03
N ALA A 271 -3.62 -3.33 2.40
CA ALA A 271 -3.02 -2.05 2.77
C ALA A 271 -3.05 -1.06 1.59
N ILE A 272 -2.66 -1.52 0.39
CA ILE A 272 -2.74 -0.72 -0.84
C ILE A 272 -4.20 -0.34 -1.14
N VAL A 273 -5.11 -1.31 -1.12
CA VAL A 273 -6.53 -1.09 -1.42
C VAL A 273 -7.16 -0.12 -0.41
N GLY A 274 -6.93 -0.36 0.87
CA GLY A 274 -7.43 0.47 1.95
C GLY A 274 -6.92 1.90 1.85
N GLY A 275 -5.64 2.07 1.55
CA GLY A 275 -5.04 3.38 1.35
C GLY A 275 -5.63 4.15 0.18
N VAL A 276 -5.88 3.48 -0.96
CA VAL A 276 -6.46 4.10 -2.16
C VAL A 276 -7.94 4.44 -1.95
N ILE A 277 -8.76 3.52 -1.42
CA ILE A 277 -10.20 3.76 -1.25
C ILE A 277 -10.44 4.81 -0.15
N ALA A 278 -9.73 4.73 0.99
CA ALA A 278 -9.91 5.70 2.07
C ALA A 278 -9.40 7.10 1.70
N ALA A 279 -8.41 7.19 0.80
CA ALA A 279 -8.02 8.48 0.20
C ALA A 279 -9.21 9.18 -0.46
N ARG A 280 -10.28 8.46 -0.83
CA ARG A 280 -11.56 9.03 -1.28
C ARG A 280 -12.64 9.07 -0.20
N THR A 281 -12.86 7.98 0.51
CA THR A 281 -14.06 7.78 1.33
C THR A 281 -13.91 8.19 2.79
N GLY A 282 -12.67 8.33 3.28
CA GLY A 282 -12.40 8.30 4.71
C GLY A 282 -12.59 6.90 5.29
N VAL A 283 -12.59 6.79 6.61
CA VAL A 283 -12.74 5.50 7.31
C VAL A 283 -13.98 5.42 8.19
N THR A 284 -14.76 6.49 8.30
CA THR A 284 -15.88 6.59 9.25
C THR A 284 -17.02 5.61 8.98
N ALA A 285 -17.15 5.12 7.75
CA ALA A 285 -18.17 4.15 7.35
C ALA A 285 -17.81 2.71 7.73
N LEU A 286 -16.59 2.44 8.20
CA LEU A 286 -16.21 1.11 8.66
C LEU A 286 -17.02 0.70 9.92
N PRO A 287 -17.29 -0.60 10.11
CA PRO A 287 -18.03 -1.05 11.27
C PRO A 287 -17.33 -0.69 12.59
N PRO A 288 -18.07 -0.31 13.66
CA PRO A 288 -17.47 0.01 14.97
C PRO A 288 -16.56 -1.09 15.53
N ALA A 289 -16.88 -2.35 15.25
CA ALA A 289 -16.06 -3.50 15.65
C ALA A 289 -14.64 -3.46 15.04
N TRP A 290 -14.48 -2.92 13.82
CA TRP A 290 -13.18 -2.79 13.18
C TRP A 290 -12.36 -1.69 13.87
N HIS A 291 -13.00 -0.56 14.19
CA HIS A 291 -12.35 0.52 14.95
C HIS A 291 -11.88 0.07 16.32
N ALA A 292 -12.66 -0.80 16.99
CA ALA A 292 -12.29 -1.37 18.28
C ALA A 292 -11.16 -2.40 18.16
N ALA A 293 -11.12 -3.17 17.07
CA ALA A 293 -10.16 -4.24 16.88
C ALA A 293 -8.81 -3.76 16.33
N ARG A 294 -8.77 -2.74 15.46
CA ARG A 294 -7.51 -2.27 14.86
C ARG A 294 -6.58 -1.68 15.91
N GLU A 295 -5.32 -2.11 15.92
CA GLU A 295 -4.27 -1.48 16.73
C GLU A 295 -4.22 0.03 16.46
N PRO A 296 -4.32 0.89 17.50
CA PRO A 296 -4.31 2.34 17.32
C PRO A 296 -3.05 2.83 16.59
N LEU A 297 -3.19 3.93 15.84
CA LEU A 297 -2.01 4.63 15.32
C LEU A 297 -1.37 5.47 16.43
N PRO A 298 -0.07 5.75 16.38
CA PRO A 298 0.59 6.62 17.34
C PRO A 298 -0.08 8.02 17.46
N PRO A 299 -0.12 8.63 18.67
CA PRO A 299 -0.86 9.87 18.93
C PRO A 299 -0.43 11.07 18.08
N THR A 300 0.81 11.08 17.60
CA THR A 300 1.37 12.15 16.76
C THR A 300 0.71 12.25 15.38
N MET A 301 -0.17 11.31 15.03
CA MET A 301 -0.77 11.16 13.71
C MET A 301 -2.30 11.11 13.74
N SER A 302 -2.92 11.56 14.85
CA SER A 302 -4.38 11.60 15.00
C SER A 302 -4.97 12.91 14.49
N ALA A 303 -6.17 12.85 13.89
CA ALA A 303 -6.94 13.99 13.41
C ALA A 303 -7.30 14.98 14.53
#